data_AF-A0A914XY71-F1
#
_entry.id   AF-A0A914XY71-F1
#
_cell.length_a   1.000
_cell.length_b   1.000
_cell.length_c   1.000
_cell.angle_alpha   90.00
_cell.angle_beta   90.00
_cell.angle_gamma   90.00
#
_symmetry.space_group_name_H-M   'P 1'
#
loop_
_entity.id
_entity.type
_entity.pdbx_description
1 polymer ?
#
loop_
_entity_poly.entity_id
_entity_poly.type
_entity_poly.pdbx_seq_one_letter_code
_entity_poly.pdbx_strand_id
1 'polypeptide(L)'
;MRKLVVDIDLYKGEPKTLLLGQVAVLAGASAWLFIATFAKLPVSTTHSVVGATLGFSIVMKGFHGIEWGKVGEIAASWVISPALSGLISSVLYVIVDHLVLRKPNPVQAGFRVLPFFYFVCLAFNTFAVSYQGSKSK
;
A
#
# COMPACT_ATOMS: atom_id res chain seq x y z
N MET A 1 10.24 13.33 0.82
CA MET A 1 9.25 12.73 -0.11
C MET A 1 9.95 11.67 -0.96
N ARG A 2 9.39 10.46 -1.13
CA ARG A 2 9.74 9.62 -2.29
C ARG A 2 9.32 10.45 -3.51
N LYS A 3 10.18 10.65 -4.51
CA LYS A 3 10.07 11.61 -5.64
C LYS A 3 8.84 11.42 -6.58
N LEU A 4 7.73 10.91 -6.09
CA LEU A 4 6.75 10.18 -6.89
C LEU A 4 5.43 10.93 -7.15
N VAL A 5 5.17 12.10 -6.56
CA VAL A 5 3.84 12.75 -6.74
C VAL A 5 3.94 14.25 -7.04
N VAL A 6 4.89 14.96 -6.42
CA VAL A 6 5.08 16.40 -6.58
C VAL A 6 6.41 16.65 -7.29
N ASP A 7 6.42 17.57 -8.26
CA ASP A 7 7.65 18.04 -8.89
C ASP A 7 8.45 18.89 -7.89
N ILE A 8 9.54 18.31 -7.39
CA ILE A 8 10.44 18.92 -6.41
C ILE A 8 11.33 20.01 -7.04
N ASP A 9 11.50 20.02 -8.35
CA ASP A 9 12.35 21.00 -9.02
C ASP A 9 11.75 22.41 -8.95
N LEU A 10 10.42 22.50 -8.91
CA LEU A 10 9.66 23.74 -8.69
C LEU A 10 9.89 24.39 -7.31
N TYR A 11 10.52 23.67 -6.37
CA TYR A 11 10.77 24.13 -5.01
C TYR A 11 12.25 24.38 -4.71
N LYS A 12 13.15 24.23 -5.68
CA LYS A 12 14.61 24.47 -5.51
C LYS A 12 14.94 25.87 -4.96
N GLY A 13 14.15 26.88 -5.31
CA GLY A 13 14.31 28.25 -4.83
C GLY A 13 13.68 28.55 -3.46
N GLU A 14 12.81 27.66 -2.96
CA GLU A 14 12.03 27.89 -1.72
C GLU A 14 11.86 26.59 -0.90
N PRO A 15 12.94 26.01 -0.36
CA PRO A 15 12.88 24.74 0.36
C PRO A 15 12.01 24.79 1.63
N LYS A 16 11.87 25.99 2.23
CA LYS A 16 10.99 26.22 3.39
C LYS A 16 9.52 25.90 3.08
N THR A 17 9.07 26.25 1.87
CA THR A 17 7.70 26.01 1.41
C THR A 17 7.42 24.50 1.29
N LEU A 18 8.39 23.75 0.78
CA LEU A 18 8.29 22.29 0.70
C LEU A 18 8.23 21.65 2.09
N LEU A 19 9.06 22.13 3.04
CA LEU A 19 9.07 21.65 4.42
C LEU A 19 7.72 21.88 5.12
N LEU A 20 7.19 23.11 5.05
CA LEU A 20 5.87 23.44 5.58
C LEU A 20 4.78 22.59 4.92
N GLY A 21 4.91 22.34 3.62
CA GLY A 21 4.07 21.41 2.89
C GLY A 21 4.07 20.00 3.47
N GLN A 22 5.23 19.44 3.84
CA GLN A 22 5.28 18.11 4.45
C GLN A 22 4.53 18.06 5.78
N VAL A 23 4.68 19.09 6.62
CA VAL A 23 3.96 19.19 7.89
C VAL A 23 2.45 19.31 7.64
N ALA A 24 2.03 20.13 6.68
CA ALA A 24 0.63 20.30 6.31
C ALA A 24 0.01 18.99 5.76
N VAL A 25 0.74 18.25 4.92
CA VAL A 25 0.31 16.95 4.38
C VAL A 25 0.11 15.94 5.50
N LEU A 26 1.07 15.84 6.43
CA LEU A 26 0.96 14.93 7.58
C LEU A 26 -0.20 15.33 8.49
N ALA A 27 -0.34 16.62 8.80
CA ALA A 27 -1.42 17.14 9.63
C ALA A 27 -2.80 16.88 9.01
N GLY A 28 -2.97 17.18 7.72
CA GLY A 28 -4.22 16.97 7.00
C GLY A 28 -4.59 15.49 6.88
N ALA A 29 -3.63 14.65 6.49
CA ALA A 29 -3.85 13.20 6.44
C ALA A 29 -4.18 12.62 7.82
N SER A 30 -3.46 13.04 8.87
CA SER A 30 -3.70 12.56 10.23
C SER A 30 -5.05 13.03 10.78
N ALA A 31 -5.43 14.29 10.56
CA ALA A 31 -6.73 14.81 10.97
C ALA A 31 -7.88 14.01 10.35
N TRP A 32 -7.78 13.72 9.05
CA TRP A 32 -8.76 12.87 8.38
C TRP A 32 -8.79 11.44 8.95
N LEU A 33 -7.62 10.84 9.18
CA LEU A 33 -7.53 9.50 9.76
C LEU A 33 -8.09 9.45 11.18
N PHE A 34 -7.89 10.48 11.99
CA PHE A 34 -8.51 10.57 13.32
C PHE A 34 -10.04 10.59 13.22
N ILE A 35 -10.59 11.46 12.36
CA ILE A 35 -12.04 11.55 12.13
C ILE A 35 -12.61 10.19 11.70
N ALA A 36 -11.98 9.55 10.71
CA ALA A 36 -12.40 8.24 10.22
C ALA A 36 -12.31 7.14 11.30
N THR A 37 -11.27 7.18 12.14
CA THR A 37 -11.10 6.24 13.26
C THR A 37 -12.20 6.43 14.31
N PHE A 38 -12.52 7.66 14.70
CA PHE A 38 -13.64 7.95 15.60
C PHE A 38 -14.98 7.51 15.01
N ALA A 39 -15.16 7.67 13.70
CA ALA A 39 -16.33 7.22 12.96
C ALA A 39 -16.35 5.69 12.68
N LYS A 40 -15.30 4.95 13.08
CA LYS A 40 -15.12 3.50 12.82
C LYS A 40 -15.19 3.14 11.33
N LEU A 41 -14.77 4.04 10.45
CA LEU A 41 -14.74 3.82 9.01
C LEU A 41 -13.40 3.16 8.60
N PRO A 42 -13.42 2.03 7.87
CA PRO A 42 -12.20 1.43 7.33
C PRO A 42 -11.70 2.27 6.14
N VAL A 43 -10.76 3.17 6.38
CA VAL A 43 -10.18 4.04 5.36
C VAL A 43 -8.72 3.69 5.06
N SER A 44 -8.27 3.99 3.84
CA SER A 44 -6.88 3.77 3.41
C SER A 44 -5.99 4.94 3.78
N THR A 45 -4.97 4.68 4.60
CA THR A 45 -3.94 5.68 4.95
C THR A 45 -3.14 6.15 3.73
N THR A 46 -2.90 5.25 2.76
CA THR A 46 -2.19 5.58 1.52
C THR A 46 -2.97 6.59 0.67
N HIS A 47 -4.29 6.41 0.52
CA HIS A 47 -5.13 7.37 -0.19
C HIS A 47 -5.14 8.73 0.49
N SER A 48 -5.24 8.75 1.82
CA SER A 48 -5.25 9.99 2.61
C SER A 48 -3.98 10.82 2.41
N VAL A 49 -2.80 10.20 2.46
CA VAL A 49 -1.52 10.91 2.29
C VAL A 49 -1.33 11.37 0.83
N VAL A 50 -1.69 10.56 -0.16
CA VAL A 50 -1.62 10.95 -1.58
C VAL A 50 -2.56 12.12 -1.85
N GLY A 51 -3.81 12.06 -1.38
CA GLY A 51 -4.79 13.14 -1.53
C GLY A 51 -4.33 14.45 -0.86
N ALA A 52 -3.81 14.38 0.37
CA ALA A 52 -3.26 15.55 1.06
C ALA A 52 -2.05 16.14 0.31
N THR A 53 -1.19 15.29 -0.26
CA THR A 53 -0.03 15.72 -1.08
C THR A 53 -0.48 16.43 -2.36
N LEU A 54 -1.49 15.91 -3.05
CA LEU A 54 -2.07 16.55 -4.23
C LEU A 54 -2.71 17.89 -3.87
N GLY A 55 -3.49 17.95 -2.79
CA GLY A 55 -4.10 19.20 -2.30
C GLY A 55 -3.06 20.27 -2.00
N PHE A 56 -1.98 19.92 -1.30
CA PHE A 56 -0.86 20.83 -1.06
C PHE A 56 -0.24 21.36 -2.36
N SER A 57 0.05 20.46 -3.33
CA SER A 57 0.68 20.87 -4.59
C SER A 57 -0.23 21.81 -5.40
N ILE A 58 -1.54 21.50 -5.46
CA ILE A 58 -2.54 22.34 -6.13
C ILE A 58 -2.59 23.73 -5.51
N VAL A 59 -2.58 23.83 -4.18
CA VAL A 59 -2.61 25.13 -3.48
C VAL A 59 -1.34 25.95 -3.75
N MET A 60 -0.17 25.31 -3.79
CA MET A 60 1.09 26.04 -3.89
C MET A 60 1.55 26.35 -5.32
N LYS A 61 1.31 25.44 -6.26
CA LYS A 61 1.85 25.48 -7.64
C LYS A 61 0.80 25.16 -8.70
N GLY A 62 -0.46 24.95 -8.31
CA GLY A 62 -1.53 24.56 -9.23
C GLY A 62 -1.36 23.13 -9.77
N PHE A 63 -2.19 22.77 -10.75
CA PHE A 63 -2.18 21.41 -11.33
C PHE A 63 -0.89 21.06 -12.08
N HIS A 64 -0.06 22.04 -12.45
CA HIS A 64 1.23 21.82 -13.11
C HIS A 64 2.33 21.39 -12.13
N GLY A 65 2.13 21.54 -10.82
CA GLY A 65 3.06 21.06 -9.80
C GLY A 65 2.97 19.56 -9.50
N ILE A 66 2.16 18.83 -10.26
CA ILE A 66 1.86 17.41 -10.06
C ILE A 66 2.37 16.59 -11.23
N GLU A 67 3.06 15.50 -10.89
CA GLU A 67 3.49 14.48 -11.86
C GLU A 67 2.33 13.51 -12.17
N TRP A 68 1.43 13.92 -13.07
CA TRP A 68 0.20 13.17 -13.39
C TRP A 68 0.45 11.74 -13.86
N GLY A 69 1.55 11.49 -14.58
CA GLY A 69 1.93 10.13 -14.98
C GLY A 69 2.13 9.21 -13.78
N LYS A 70 2.76 9.72 -12.71
CA LYS A 70 2.96 8.95 -11.47
C LYS A 70 1.69 8.81 -10.65
N VAL A 71 0.84 9.83 -10.62
CA VAL A 71 -0.50 9.71 -10.01
C VAL A 71 -1.31 8.61 -10.72
N GLY A 72 -1.23 8.53 -12.05
CA GLY A 72 -1.85 7.47 -12.84
C GLY A 72 -1.31 6.08 -12.51
N GLU A 73 0.01 5.90 -12.41
CA GLU A 73 0.63 4.64 -11.97
C GLU A 73 0.13 4.21 -10.57
N ILE A 74 0.03 5.17 -9.64
CA ILE A 74 -0.47 4.93 -8.29
C ILE A 74 -1.96 4.53 -8.34
N ALA A 75 -2.78 5.26 -9.08
CA ALA A 75 -4.22 4.96 -9.22
C ALA A 75 -4.46 3.58 -9.84
N ALA A 76 -3.68 3.21 -10.86
CA ALA A 76 -3.73 1.87 -11.45
C ALA A 76 -3.40 0.79 -10.40
N SER A 77 -2.39 1.03 -9.55
CA SER A 77 -2.02 0.09 -8.48
C SER A 77 -3.15 -0.15 -7.47
N TRP A 78 -4.02 0.83 -7.23
CA TRP A 78 -5.16 0.71 -6.31
C TRP A 78 -6.24 -0.26 -6.82
N VAL A 79 -6.34 -0.44 -8.13
CA VAL A 79 -7.29 -1.38 -8.76
C VAL A 79 -6.64 -2.74 -8.97
N ILE A 80 -5.39 -2.75 -9.44
CA ILE A 80 -4.68 -3.98 -9.76
C ILE A 80 -4.39 -4.80 -8.49
N SER A 81 -4.03 -4.15 -7.37
CA SER A 81 -3.64 -4.88 -6.16
C SER A 81 -4.79 -5.68 -5.54
N PRO A 82 -6.01 -5.12 -5.35
CA PRO A 82 -7.16 -5.91 -4.90
C PRO A 82 -7.57 -7.00 -5.89
N ALA A 83 -7.53 -6.72 -7.19
CA ALA A 83 -7.89 -7.71 -8.21
C ALA A 83 -6.96 -8.93 -8.18
N LEU A 84 -5.64 -8.69 -8.12
CA LEU A 84 -4.65 -9.75 -8.02
C LEU A 84 -4.76 -10.51 -6.69
N SER A 85 -5.00 -9.79 -5.58
CA SER A 85 -5.21 -10.40 -4.27
C SER A 85 -6.45 -11.29 -4.25
N GLY A 86 -7.54 -10.86 -4.89
CA GLY A 86 -8.76 -11.64 -5.06
C GLY A 86 -8.49 -12.93 -5.83
N LEU A 87 -7.82 -12.83 -6.98
CA LEU A 87 -7.46 -13.99 -7.80
C LEU A 87 -6.63 -15.02 -7.02
N ILE A 88 -5.56 -14.58 -6.36
CA ILE A 88 -4.68 -15.46 -5.58
C ILE A 88 -5.44 -16.09 -4.41
N SER A 89 -6.25 -15.31 -3.71
CA SER A 89 -7.08 -15.79 -2.60
C SER A 89 -8.07 -16.87 -3.06
N SER A 90 -8.72 -16.67 -4.20
CA SER A 90 -9.63 -17.67 -4.78
C SER A 90 -8.91 -18.98 -5.13
N VAL A 91 -7.72 -18.91 -5.75
CA VAL A 91 -6.91 -20.10 -6.07
C VAL A 91 -6.50 -20.83 -4.79
N LEU A 92 -6.00 -20.10 -3.78
CA LEU A 92 -5.62 -20.70 -2.50
C LEU A 92 -6.81 -21.35 -1.79
N TYR A 93 -7.98 -20.71 -1.82
CA TYR A 93 -9.20 -21.28 -1.25
C TYR A 93 -9.56 -22.61 -1.91
N VAL A 94 -9.54 -22.69 -3.26
CA VAL A 94 -9.84 -23.93 -3.98
C VAL A 94 -8.85 -25.04 -3.61
N ILE A 95 -7.57 -24.72 -3.44
CA ILE A 95 -6.55 -25.68 -3.00
C ILE A 95 -6.87 -26.19 -1.59
N VAL A 96 -7.16 -25.30 -0.64
CA VAL A 96 -7.51 -25.68 0.75
C VAL A 96 -8.80 -26.49 0.80
N ASP A 97 -9.81 -26.12 0.00
CA ASP A 97 -11.08 -26.83 -0.10
C ASP A 97 -10.88 -28.30 -0.48
N HIS A 98 -10.07 -28.56 -1.53
CA HIS A 98 -9.82 -29.92 -2.01
C HIS A 98 -8.86 -30.73 -1.13
N LEU A 99 -7.84 -30.08 -0.58
CA LEU A 99 -6.80 -30.77 0.20
C LEU A 99 -7.17 -30.98 1.67
N VAL A 100 -8.02 -30.11 2.23
CA VAL A 100 -8.36 -30.11 3.66
C VAL A 100 -9.86 -30.29 3.87
N LEU A 101 -10.70 -29.37 3.36
CA LEU A 101 -12.12 -29.30 3.77
C LEU A 101 -12.96 -30.48 3.29
N ARG A 102 -12.71 -31.00 2.08
CA ARG A 102 -13.44 -32.16 1.51
C ARG A 102 -12.90 -33.52 1.94
N LYS A 103 -11.85 -33.57 2.77
CA LYS A 103 -11.29 -34.85 3.25
C LYS A 103 -12.15 -35.40 4.39
N PRO A 104 -12.26 -36.74 4.52
CA PRO A 104 -13.06 -37.37 5.58
C PRO A 104 -12.62 -36.98 6.99
N ASN A 105 -11.31 -36.74 7.19
CA ASN A 105 -10.74 -36.23 8.45
C ASN A 105 -10.06 -34.87 8.20
N PRO A 106 -10.83 -33.76 8.13
CA PRO A 106 -10.33 -32.45 7.71
C PRO A 106 -9.31 -31.87 8.70
N VAL A 107 -9.47 -32.13 10.00
CA VAL A 107 -8.53 -31.66 11.03
C VAL A 107 -7.14 -32.27 10.85
N GLN A 108 -7.07 -33.58 10.60
CA GLN A 108 -5.80 -34.28 10.41
C GLN A 108 -5.16 -33.93 9.06
N ALA A 109 -5.97 -33.77 8.01
CA ALA A 109 -5.51 -33.25 6.73
C ALA A 109 -4.94 -31.83 6.88
N GLY A 110 -5.60 -30.98 7.67
CA GLY A 110 -5.14 -29.64 8.02
C GLY A 110 -3.75 -29.66 8.65
N PHE A 111 -3.54 -30.46 9.70
CA PHE A 111 -2.21 -30.59 10.32
C PHE A 111 -1.11 -31.09 9.37
N ARG A 112 -1.48 -31.86 8.33
CA ARG A 112 -0.51 -32.33 7.33
C ARG A 112 -0.18 -31.27 6.29
N VAL A 113 -1.15 -30.45 5.90
CA VAL A 113 -1.02 -29.46 4.81
C VAL A 113 -0.55 -28.09 5.33
N LEU A 114 -0.94 -27.68 6.55
CA LEU A 114 -0.55 -26.41 7.18
C LEU A 114 0.96 -26.16 7.20
N PRO A 115 1.84 -27.14 7.57
CA PRO A 115 3.28 -26.92 7.58
C PRO A 115 3.83 -26.49 6.21
N PHE A 116 3.26 -27.01 5.12
CA PHE A 116 3.66 -26.61 3.77
C PHE A 116 3.28 -25.15 3.47
N PHE A 117 2.07 -24.73 3.79
CA PHE A 117 1.66 -23.33 3.62
C PHE A 117 2.51 -22.37 4.46
N TYR A 118 2.79 -22.73 5.71
CA TYR A 118 3.68 -21.93 6.56
C TYR A 118 5.10 -21.88 6.01
N PHE A 119 5.63 -23.00 5.52
CA PHE A 119 6.95 -23.02 4.89
C PHE A 119 7.02 -22.09 3.67
N VAL A 120 6.04 -22.15 2.75
CA VAL A 120 5.99 -21.27 1.58
C VAL A 120 5.88 -19.79 2.00
N CYS A 121 5.02 -19.49 2.97
CA CYS A 121 4.86 -18.13 3.48
C CYS A 121 6.15 -17.59 4.13
N LEU A 122 6.80 -18.40 4.98
CA LEU A 122 8.06 -18.03 5.62
C LEU A 122 9.17 -17.88 4.59
N ALA A 123 9.33 -18.83 3.67
CA ALA A 123 10.33 -18.76 2.62
C ALA A 123 10.17 -17.50 1.75
N PHE A 124 8.94 -17.18 1.35
CA PHE A 124 8.65 -15.96 0.59
C PHE A 124 8.99 -14.69 1.40
N ASN A 125 8.55 -14.60 2.66
CA ASN A 125 8.83 -13.43 3.50
C ASN A 125 10.33 -13.27 3.78
N THR A 126 11.03 -14.35 4.14
CA THR A 126 12.47 -14.34 4.35
C THR A 126 13.20 -13.92 3.07
N PHE A 127 12.83 -14.50 1.92
CA PHE A 127 13.40 -14.09 0.64
C PHE A 127 13.15 -12.61 0.33
N ALA A 128 11.91 -12.14 0.48
CA ALA A 128 11.55 -10.75 0.21
C ALA A 128 12.33 -9.77 1.10
N VAL A 129 12.45 -10.07 2.40
CA VAL A 129 13.22 -9.27 3.35
C VAL A 129 14.71 -9.32 3.03
N SER A 130 15.30 -10.48 2.78
CA SER A 130 16.73 -10.59 2.44
C SER A 130 17.06 -9.91 1.11
N TYR A 131 16.21 -10.07 0.09
CA TYR A 131 16.43 -9.49 -1.23
C TYR A 131 16.25 -7.96 -1.23
N GLN A 132 15.22 -7.44 -0.57
CA GLN A 132 14.99 -5.98 -0.49
C GLN A 132 15.92 -5.32 0.54
N GLY A 133 16.20 -5.97 1.66
CA GLY A 133 17.13 -5.49 2.69
C GLY A 133 18.57 -5.44 2.21
N SER A 134 18.98 -6.33 1.29
CA SER A 134 20.32 -6.29 0.69
C SER A 134 20.52 -5.12 -0.29
N LYS A 135 19.45 -4.44 -0.73
CA LYS A 135 19.58 -3.20 -1.51
C LYS A 135 19.92 -2.02 -0.60
N SER A 136 21.10 -2.09 0.04
CA SER A 136 21.72 -0.93 0.66
C SER A 136 22.17 0.01 -0.47
N LYS A 137 21.42 1.06 -0.71
CA LYS A 137 21.96 2.30 -1.29
C LYS A 137 22.51 3.16 -0.19
#